data_AF-E6LLK9-F1
#
_entry.id   AF-E6LLK9-F1
#
_cell.length_a   1.000
_cell.length_b   1.000
_cell.length_c   1.000
_cell.angle_alpha   90.00
_cell.angle_beta   90.00
_cell.angle_gamma   90.00
#
_symmetry.space_group_name_H-M   'P 1'
#
loop_
_entity.id
_entity.type
_entity.pdbx_description
1 polymer ?
#
loop_
_entity_poly.entity_id
_entity_poly.type
_entity_poly.pdbx_seq_one_letter_code
_entity_poly.pdbx_strand_id
1 'polypeptide(L)'
;NKYIEKIVEAFNTNDRELLASLFPKHARSKIDHFDEKIDRIIRENETWPSSIIRYKLNEDNNYQSRADMGKIYREVYANTTIEFADPKEGEVHRPSLKIAMVIVPVDDFHENNVGISIFAIDYGDFSTDGVDKEKDGYDIYAFGH
;
A
#
# COMPACT_ATOMS: atom_id res chain seq x y z
N ASN A 1 -1.87 1.68 -10.89
CA ASN A 1 -1.24 0.50 -11.55
C ASN A 1 0.23 0.32 -11.19
N LYS A 2 1.16 1.15 -11.68
CA LYS A 2 2.61 1.01 -11.36
C LYS A 2 2.94 0.85 -9.87
N TYR A 3 2.23 1.57 -8.99
CA TYR A 3 2.40 1.41 -7.54
C TYR A 3 1.94 0.03 -7.03
N ILE A 4 0.78 -0.45 -7.51
CA ILE A 4 0.26 -1.78 -7.18
C ILE A 4 1.23 -2.87 -7.66
N GLU A 5 1.75 -2.77 -8.88
CA GLU A 5 2.71 -3.74 -9.43
C GLU A 5 3.96 -3.83 -8.55
N LYS A 6 4.51 -2.70 -8.11
CA LYS A 6 5.68 -2.69 -7.22
C LYS A 6 5.38 -3.21 -5.82
N ILE A 7 4.17 -2.99 -5.30
CA ILE A 7 3.75 -3.58 -4.01
C ILE A 7 3.69 -5.10 -4.13
N VAL A 8 3.07 -5.60 -5.22
CA VAL A 8 3.00 -7.03 -5.51
C VAL A 8 4.39 -7.62 -5.70
N GLU A 9 5.28 -6.94 -6.42
CA GLU A 9 6.68 -7.33 -6.58
C GLU A 9 7.38 -7.41 -5.22
N ALA A 10 7.28 -6.36 -4.40
CA ALA A 10 7.86 -6.31 -3.07
C ALA A 10 7.35 -7.45 -2.17
N PHE A 11 6.07 -7.78 -2.23
CA PHE A 11 5.55 -8.95 -1.49
C PHE A 11 6.03 -10.27 -2.09
N ASN A 12 6.09 -10.43 -3.40
CA ASN A 12 6.58 -11.67 -4.02
C ASN A 12 8.07 -11.93 -3.73
N THR A 13 8.88 -10.88 -3.68
CA THR A 13 10.34 -10.99 -3.45
C THR A 13 10.73 -10.78 -2.00
N ASN A 14 9.76 -10.46 -1.13
CA ASN A 14 9.99 -10.06 0.25
C ASN A 14 10.95 -8.84 0.38
N ASP A 15 10.89 -7.92 -0.60
CA ASP A 15 11.77 -6.76 -0.69
C ASP A 15 11.18 -5.55 0.05
N ARG A 16 11.60 -5.40 1.30
CA ARG A 16 11.22 -4.29 2.17
C ARG A 16 11.69 -2.94 1.65
N GLU A 17 12.87 -2.89 1.02
CA GLU A 17 13.42 -1.65 0.48
C GLU A 17 12.61 -1.19 -0.74
N LEU A 18 12.18 -2.13 -1.58
CA LEU A 18 11.27 -1.84 -2.70
C LEU A 18 9.93 -1.29 -2.20
N LEU A 19 9.33 -1.91 -1.18
CA LEU A 19 8.10 -1.40 -0.57
C LEU A 19 8.31 0.01 0.02
N ALA A 20 9.37 0.21 0.80
CA ALA A 20 9.73 1.50 1.40
C ALA A 20 10.00 2.59 0.36
N SER A 21 10.53 2.22 -0.81
CA SER A 21 10.83 3.15 -1.90
C SER A 21 9.60 3.85 -2.47
N LEU A 22 8.41 3.27 -2.28
CA LEU A 22 7.14 3.81 -2.76
C LEU A 22 6.64 4.98 -1.93
N PHE A 23 7.20 5.18 -0.75
CA PHE A 23 6.80 6.23 0.18
C PHE A 23 7.71 7.46 0.04
N PRO A 24 7.21 8.65 0.39
CA PRO A 24 7.97 9.88 0.50
C PRO A 24 9.26 9.70 1.31
N LYS A 25 10.34 10.39 0.93
CA LYS A 25 11.68 10.20 1.55
C LYS A 25 11.66 10.37 3.07
N HIS A 26 10.89 11.32 3.57
CA HIS A 26 10.76 11.61 4.99
C HIS A 26 9.90 10.56 5.74
N ALA A 27 9.04 9.82 5.04
CA ALA A 27 8.25 8.73 5.60
C ALA A 27 9.06 7.41 5.67
N ARG A 28 10.18 7.30 4.94
CA ARG A 28 11.04 6.10 4.93
C ARG A 28 11.66 5.76 6.29
N SER A 29 11.92 6.74 7.14
CA SER A 29 12.42 6.46 8.50
C SER A 29 11.31 5.98 9.44
N LYS A 30 10.04 6.33 9.17
CA LYS A 30 8.88 5.75 9.87
C LYS A 30 8.61 4.31 9.41
N ILE A 31 9.10 3.93 8.22
CA ILE A 31 9.03 2.58 7.64
C ILE A 31 10.04 1.61 8.27
N ASP A 32 11.23 2.07 8.69
CA ASP A 32 12.15 1.22 9.47
C ASP A 32 11.50 0.73 10.78
N HIS A 33 10.46 1.45 11.24
CA HIS A 33 9.53 1.06 12.30
C HIS A 33 8.14 0.72 11.74
N PHE A 34 8.09 -0.03 10.63
CA PHE A 34 6.85 -0.56 10.06
C PHE A 34 5.92 -1.07 11.16
N ASP A 35 4.63 -0.75 11.05
CA ASP A 35 3.60 -1.31 11.93
C ASP A 35 3.82 -2.83 12.07
N GLU A 36 3.72 -3.34 13.31
CA GLU A 36 3.86 -4.77 13.63
C GLU A 36 3.00 -5.64 12.71
N LYS A 37 1.85 -5.12 12.24
CA LYS A 37 0.98 -5.81 11.28
C LYS A 37 1.61 -5.96 9.89
N ILE A 38 2.30 -4.95 9.36
CA ILE A 38 2.97 -5.08 8.05
C ILE A 38 4.19 -5.98 8.17
N ASP A 39 4.99 -5.82 9.22
CA ASP A 39 6.13 -6.71 9.48
C ASP A 39 5.64 -8.17 9.66
N ARG A 40 4.50 -8.37 10.32
CA ARG A 40 3.83 -9.67 10.42
C ARG A 40 3.40 -10.20 9.06
N ILE A 41 2.75 -9.42 8.20
CA ILE A 41 2.33 -9.86 6.85
C ILE A 41 3.55 -10.25 6.00
N ILE A 42 4.64 -9.48 6.10
CA ILE A 42 5.91 -9.75 5.41
C ILE A 42 6.56 -11.04 5.96
N ARG A 43 6.64 -11.22 7.28
CA ARG A 43 7.18 -12.45 7.91
C ARG A 43 6.31 -13.70 7.66
N GLU A 44 4.99 -13.55 7.67
CA GLU A 44 4.06 -14.61 7.29
C GLU A 44 4.28 -15.02 5.84
N ASN A 45 4.62 -14.07 4.96
CA ASN A 45 4.96 -14.34 3.58
C ASN A 45 6.31 -15.07 3.41
N GLU A 46 7.29 -14.84 4.28
CA GLU A 46 8.51 -15.67 4.35
C GLU A 46 8.22 -17.12 4.77
N THR A 47 7.24 -17.29 5.67
CA THR A 47 6.89 -18.59 6.26
C THR A 47 5.96 -19.41 5.36
N TRP A 48 5.08 -18.73 4.61
CA TRP A 48 4.12 -19.31 3.69
C TRP A 48 4.40 -18.81 2.27
N PRO A 49 5.38 -19.41 1.56
CA PRO A 49 5.72 -19.02 0.19
C PRO A 49 4.64 -19.51 -0.80
N SER A 50 3.43 -18.95 -0.70
CA SER A 50 2.38 -19.08 -1.70
C SER A 50 2.54 -17.96 -2.71
N SER A 51 2.72 -18.29 -3.99
CA SER A 51 2.84 -17.28 -5.04
C SER A 51 1.55 -16.45 -5.13
N ILE A 52 1.67 -15.14 -5.29
CA ILE A 52 0.53 -14.30 -5.67
C ILE A 52 0.05 -14.75 -7.05
N ILE A 53 -1.22 -15.15 -7.15
CA ILE A 53 -1.80 -15.66 -8.41
C ILE A 53 -2.67 -14.64 -9.11
N ARG A 54 -3.21 -13.66 -8.36
CA ARG A 54 -4.08 -12.64 -8.93
C ARG A 54 -4.01 -11.35 -8.13
N TYR A 55 -4.03 -10.25 -8.85
CA TYR A 55 -4.34 -8.94 -8.30
C TYR A 55 -5.11 -8.15 -9.34
N LYS A 56 -5.93 -7.19 -8.90
CA LYS A 56 -6.70 -6.34 -9.81
C LYS A 56 -5.98 -5.00 -9.98
N LEU A 57 -5.69 -4.65 -11.23
CA LEU A 57 -5.37 -3.29 -11.63
C LEU A 57 -6.69 -2.56 -11.86
N ASN A 58 -6.90 -1.46 -11.14
CA ASN A 58 -8.06 -0.60 -11.34
C ASN A 58 -7.63 0.64 -12.11
N GLU A 59 -8.25 0.88 -13.26
CA GLU A 59 -8.02 2.10 -14.06
C GLU A 59 -8.91 3.25 -13.58
N ASP A 60 -10.08 2.91 -13.01
CA ASP A 60 -11.06 3.86 -12.48
C ASP A 60 -10.76 4.21 -11.02
N ASN A 61 -9.60 4.81 -10.77
CA ASN A 61 -9.25 5.31 -9.44
C ASN A 61 -9.83 6.72 -9.22
N ASN A 62 -10.27 7.01 -7.99
CA ASN A 62 -10.73 8.35 -7.66
C ASN A 62 -9.54 9.31 -7.65
N TYR A 63 -9.67 10.41 -8.39
CA TYR A 63 -8.61 11.37 -8.66
C TYR A 63 -9.03 12.75 -8.18
N GLN A 64 -8.18 13.39 -7.36
CA GLN A 64 -8.32 14.81 -7.08
C GLN A 64 -7.09 15.55 -7.58
N SER A 65 -7.32 16.76 -8.06
CA SER A 65 -6.24 17.67 -8.45
C SER A 65 -6.54 19.09 -8.02
N ARG A 66 -5.49 19.79 -7.63
CA ARG A 66 -5.51 21.23 -7.35
C ARG A 66 -4.36 21.87 -8.10
N ALA A 67 -4.58 23.07 -8.61
CA ALA A 67 -3.56 23.85 -9.27
C ALA A 67 -3.65 25.29 -8.80
N ASP A 68 -2.50 25.89 -8.47
CA ASP A 68 -2.41 27.28 -8.06
C ASP A 68 -1.05 27.85 -8.46
N MET A 69 -1.03 29.08 -8.99
CA MET A 69 0.18 29.79 -9.44
C MET A 69 1.16 28.95 -10.30
N GLY A 70 0.65 28.05 -11.14
CA GLY A 70 1.47 27.16 -11.98
C GLY A 70 2.03 25.92 -11.28
N LYS A 71 1.75 25.73 -9.99
CA LYS A 71 2.01 24.52 -9.21
C LYS A 71 0.83 23.57 -9.27
N ILE A 72 1.09 22.27 -9.31
CA ILE A 72 0.09 21.22 -9.38
C ILE A 72 0.24 20.27 -8.19
N TYR A 73 -0.91 19.87 -7.64
CA TYR A 73 -1.04 18.78 -6.69
C TYR A 73 -2.03 17.76 -7.24
N ARG A 74 -1.71 16.47 -7.11
CA ARG A 74 -2.56 15.36 -7.50
C ARG A 74 -2.58 14.30 -6.41
N GLU A 75 -3.76 13.77 -6.11
CA GLU A 75 -3.94 12.59 -5.26
C GLU A 75 -4.80 11.55 -5.97
N VAL A 76 -4.44 10.29 -5.80
CA VAL A 76 -5.13 9.14 -6.35
C VAL A 76 -5.47 8.19 -5.21
N TYR A 77 -6.75 7.92 -5.02
CA TYR A 77 -7.21 6.86 -4.14
C TYR A 77 -7.26 5.57 -4.94
N ALA A 78 -6.45 4.61 -4.55
CA ALA A 78 -6.39 3.31 -5.18
C ALA A 78 -6.64 2.22 -4.15
N ASN A 79 -7.30 1.16 -4.58
CA ASN A 79 -7.40 -0.08 -3.82
C ASN A 79 -7.12 -1.28 -4.72
N THR A 80 -6.68 -2.36 -4.12
CA THR A 80 -6.51 -3.64 -4.79
C THR A 80 -6.71 -4.78 -3.82
N THR A 81 -6.97 -5.96 -4.39
CA THR A 81 -7.03 -7.22 -3.66
C THR A 81 -6.01 -8.15 -4.29
N ILE A 82 -5.17 -8.74 -3.44
CA ILE A 82 -4.16 -9.73 -3.78
C ILE A 82 -4.69 -11.09 -3.35
N GLU A 83 -4.84 -12.00 -4.30
CA GLU A 83 -5.20 -13.40 -4.08
C GLU A 83 -3.96 -14.27 -4.20
N PHE A 84 -3.83 -15.23 -3.28
CA PHE A 84 -2.72 -16.16 -3.20
C PHE A 84 -3.08 -17.52 -3.78
N ALA A 85 -2.06 -18.26 -4.23
CA ALA A 85 -2.24 -19.64 -4.66
C ALA A 85 -2.90 -20.48 -3.56
N ASP A 86 -3.69 -21.46 -3.98
CA ASP A 86 -4.18 -22.46 -3.05
C ASP A 86 -3.01 -23.16 -2.35
N PRO A 87 -3.13 -23.43 -1.04
CA PRO A 87 -2.09 -24.10 -0.27
C PRO A 87 -1.89 -25.53 -0.77
N LYS A 88 -0.69 -26.10 -0.55
CA LYS A 88 -0.51 -27.55 -0.74
C LYS A 88 -1.34 -28.32 0.29
N GLU A 89 -1.58 -29.60 0.02
CA GLU A 89 -2.33 -30.46 0.94
C GLU A 89 -1.69 -30.45 2.35
N GLY A 90 -2.46 -30.03 3.36
CA GLY A 90 -2.00 -29.90 4.74
C GLY A 90 -1.49 -28.52 5.15
N GLU A 91 -1.38 -27.56 4.22
CA GLU A 91 -1.06 -26.16 4.50
C GLU A 91 -2.33 -25.31 4.72
N VAL A 92 -2.21 -24.22 5.47
CA VAL A 92 -3.34 -23.31 5.77
C VAL A 92 -3.62 -22.42 4.56
N HIS A 93 -4.90 -22.31 4.18
CA HIS A 93 -5.30 -21.40 3.10
C HIS A 93 -5.09 -19.95 3.53
N ARG A 94 -4.38 -19.19 2.69
CA ARG A 94 -4.10 -17.79 2.96
C ARG A 94 -5.28 -16.92 2.50
N PRO A 95 -5.89 -16.13 3.39
CA PRO A 95 -6.93 -15.21 2.98
C PRO A 95 -6.38 -14.14 2.04
N SER A 96 -7.23 -13.60 1.16
CA SER A 96 -6.86 -12.50 0.27
C SER A 96 -6.43 -11.28 1.08
N LEU A 97 -5.36 -10.62 0.64
CA LEU A 97 -4.94 -9.32 1.19
C LEU A 97 -5.66 -8.21 0.45
N LYS A 98 -6.28 -7.30 1.18
CA LYS A 98 -6.79 -6.04 0.63
C LYS A 98 -5.81 -4.93 0.94
N ILE A 99 -5.68 -4.01 0.00
CA ILE A 99 -4.80 -2.85 0.11
C ILE A 99 -5.58 -1.62 -0.33
N ALA A 100 -5.53 -0.57 0.48
CA ALA A 100 -6.01 0.75 0.14
C ALA A 100 -4.86 1.75 0.31
N MET A 101 -4.76 2.68 -0.63
CA MET A 101 -3.66 3.64 -0.63
C MET A 101 -4.10 4.98 -1.19
N VAL A 102 -3.52 6.04 -0.64
CA VAL A 102 -3.53 7.37 -1.26
C VAL A 102 -2.15 7.62 -1.83
N ILE A 103 -2.11 7.90 -3.13
CA ILE A 103 -0.88 8.12 -3.88
C ILE A 103 -0.85 9.58 -4.30
N VAL A 104 0.24 10.25 -3.99
CA VAL A 104 0.57 11.59 -4.47
C VAL A 104 1.56 11.45 -5.62
N PRO A 105 1.13 11.37 -6.89
CA PRO A 105 2.04 11.26 -8.02
C PRO A 105 2.75 12.59 -8.35
N VAL A 106 2.17 13.73 -7.98
CA VAL A 106 2.69 15.07 -8.24
C VAL A 106 2.34 16.00 -7.07
N ASP A 107 3.33 16.69 -6.52
CA ASP A 107 3.16 17.77 -5.54
C ASP A 107 4.24 18.83 -5.76
N ASP A 108 3.90 19.90 -6.48
CA ASP A 108 4.79 21.05 -6.74
C ASP A 108 4.80 22.05 -5.57
N PHE A 109 3.94 21.87 -4.56
CA PHE A 109 3.86 22.74 -3.39
C PHE A 109 4.89 22.34 -2.34
N HIS A 110 5.22 21.05 -2.24
CA HIS A 110 6.12 20.51 -1.24
C HIS A 110 7.13 19.53 -1.82
N GLU A 111 8.41 19.79 -1.57
CA GLU A 111 9.47 18.91 -2.03
C GLU A 111 9.46 17.57 -1.29
N ASN A 112 9.68 16.48 -2.02
CA ASN A 112 9.80 15.11 -1.50
C ASN A 112 8.50 14.48 -0.95
N ASN A 113 7.33 15.01 -1.29
CA ASN A 113 6.01 14.46 -0.89
C ASN A 113 5.43 13.44 -1.89
N VAL A 114 6.06 13.27 -3.04
CA VAL A 114 5.62 12.29 -4.05
C VAL A 114 5.81 10.87 -3.53
N GLY A 115 4.75 10.06 -3.59
CA GLY A 115 4.73 8.68 -3.13
C GLY A 115 3.39 8.28 -2.54
N ILE A 116 3.36 7.13 -1.88
CA ILE A 116 2.21 6.69 -1.08
C ILE A 116 2.18 7.51 0.21
N SER A 117 1.15 8.33 0.39
CA SER A 117 0.95 9.14 1.60
C SER A 117 0.15 8.40 2.67
N ILE A 118 -0.72 7.47 2.25
CA ILE A 118 -1.52 6.61 3.12
C ILE A 118 -1.44 5.19 2.59
N PHE A 119 -1.16 4.23 3.47
CA PHE A 119 -1.11 2.82 3.13
C PHE A 119 -1.82 1.99 4.20
N ALA A 120 -2.88 1.29 3.78
CA ALA A 120 -3.64 0.37 4.62
C ALA A 120 -3.68 -1.01 3.98
N ILE A 121 -3.45 -2.03 4.79
CA ILE A 121 -3.40 -3.43 4.37
C ILE A 121 -3.94 -4.33 5.48
N ASP A 122 -4.78 -5.29 5.08
CA ASP A 122 -5.27 -6.33 6.00
C ASP A 122 -5.77 -7.57 5.23
N TYR A 123 -6.00 -8.65 5.96
CA TYR A 123 -6.68 -9.84 5.48
C TYR A 123 -8.21 -9.66 5.57
N GLY A 124 -8.93 -9.87 4.47
CA GLY A 124 -10.40 -9.78 4.45
C GLY A 124 -10.96 -8.38 4.13
N ASP A 125 -12.21 -8.12 4.51
CA ASP A 125 -12.94 -6.89 4.17
C ASP A 125 -12.70 -5.79 5.22
N PHE A 126 -12.01 -4.72 4.83
CA PHE A 126 -11.95 -3.48 5.63
C PHE A 126 -12.53 -2.29 4.85
N SER A 127 -13.14 -1.36 5.59
CA SER A 127 -13.74 -0.15 5.01
C SER A 127 -12.65 0.76 4.46
N THR A 128 -12.77 1.14 3.20
CA THR A 128 -11.92 2.17 2.57
C THR A 128 -12.52 3.57 2.68
N ASP A 129 -13.73 3.70 3.24
CA ASP A 129 -14.55 4.93 3.22
C ASP A 129 -14.21 5.94 4.33
N GLY A 130 -13.11 5.73 5.05
CA GLY A 130 -12.70 6.61 6.12
C GLY A 130 -11.34 6.23 6.66
N VAL A 131 -10.30 6.35 5.83
CA VAL A 131 -8.95 6.43 6.38
C VAL A 131 -8.87 7.76 7.11
N ASP A 132 -8.95 7.73 8.45
CA ASP A 132 -8.78 8.92 9.29
C ASP A 132 -7.48 9.61 8.90
N LYS A 133 -7.50 10.93 8.78
CA LYS A 133 -6.32 11.73 8.42
C LYS A 133 -5.87 12.44 9.69
N GLU A 134 -4.74 12.05 10.28
CA GLU A 134 -4.08 12.89 11.28
C GLU A 134 -3.64 14.21 10.66
N LYS A 135 -3.48 15.20 11.52
CA LYS A 135 -3.13 16.58 11.16
C LYS A 135 -1.72 16.72 10.57
N ASP A 136 -0.89 15.67 10.60
CA ASP A 136 0.49 15.69 10.09
C ASP A 136 0.60 15.26 8.61
N GLY A 137 -0.48 14.71 8.04
CA GLY A 137 -0.60 14.36 6.63
C GLY A 137 0.04 13.02 6.21
N TYR A 138 0.51 12.18 7.14
CA TYR A 138 1.19 10.92 6.82
C TYR A 138 0.85 9.80 7.80
N ASP A 139 -0.24 9.09 7.53
CA ASP A 139 -0.64 7.95 8.35
C ASP A 139 -0.43 6.61 7.64
N ILE A 140 0.32 5.74 8.31
CA ILE A 140 0.38 4.31 8.04
C ILE A 140 -0.60 3.67 9.03
N TYR A 141 -1.79 3.28 8.57
CA TYR A 141 -2.77 2.56 9.38
C TYR A 141 -2.95 1.14 8.85
N ALA A 142 -2.73 0.14 9.70
CA ALA A 142 -3.25 -1.20 9.48
C ALA A 142 -4.61 -1.35 10.21
N PHE A 143 -5.71 -0.92 9.55
CA PHE A 143 -7.05 -1.12 10.08
C PHE A 143 -7.47 -2.58 9.97
N GLY A 144 -7.78 -3.17 11.12
CA GLY A 144 -8.41 -4.48 11.26
C GLY A 144 -8.98 -4.59 12.66
N HIS A 145 -10.27 -4.90 12.75
CA HIS A 145 -10.94 -5.35 13.97
C HIS A 145 -11.38 -6.80 13.80
#